data_AF-A0A3B3E0U2-F1
#
_entry.id   AF-A0A3B3E0U2-F1
#
_cell.length_a   1.000
_cell.length_b   1.000
_cell.length_c   1.000
_cell.angle_alpha   90.00
_cell.angle_beta   90.00
_cell.angle_gamma   90.00
#
_symmetry.space_group_name_H-M   'P 1'
#
loop_
_entity.id
_entity.type
_entity.pdbx_description
1 polymer ?
#
loop_
_entity_poly.entity_id
_entity_poly.type
_entity_poly.pdbx_seq_one_letter_code
_entity_poly.pdbx_strand_id
1 'polypeptide(L)'
;MFDIFIAVGLKTVQCNFFSYFLTLHLHQTQFVHQIYTPSTQVPLRQYYYVNKTMSWSEAQQYCREKYTDLATFDSMDDLKRLKANFSYSWAWIGLHDDPAAWRTSMGNESNSWRWSATGQTSRTGFQSWNSYSPDYWKGTETCATMDGRGQWNDNVFTDQNKKSYIFINQSMSWSSAQQYCRDNHKDLAMIENQEENMEALNAKPSSSKPWIGLYREPWTWSDGSLSSFRNWYPSGSDNYGGNQHCVTENTDHEWGDERCSIERVFVCHQGDHQRKKTFKNYVLINQAMSWSSAQQYCRTNYKDLAMIENQDEHTEALNAKSSTYKVWIGLYREPWTWSDGSTSSFRNWYPSGSDNYGGNQHCAAEDSDHAWSDEICSGKKVFICHQGDP
;
A
#
# COMPACT_ATOMS: atom_id res chain seq x y z
N MET A 1 -0.99 -4.17 -27.91
CA MET A 1 -1.28 -3.80 -26.52
C MET A 1 -2.46 -4.64 -26.08
N PHE A 2 -2.15 -5.85 -25.60
CA PHE A 2 -3.12 -6.85 -25.12
C PHE A 2 -2.46 -7.65 -24.02
N ASP A 3 -2.01 -6.97 -22.97
CA ASP A 3 -1.09 -7.57 -22.01
C ASP A 3 -1.80 -7.67 -20.66
N ILE A 4 -2.18 -8.89 -20.30
CA ILE A 4 -2.74 -9.26 -18.99
C ILE A 4 -1.62 -9.80 -18.08
N PHE A 5 -1.89 -10.32 -16.88
CA PHE A 5 -0.82 -10.89 -16.05
C PHE A 5 -1.25 -12.08 -15.16
N ILE A 6 -0.25 -12.85 -14.73
CA ILE A 6 -0.43 -14.04 -13.89
C ILE A 6 0.24 -13.81 -12.53
N ALA A 7 -0.56 -13.91 -11.47
CA ALA A 7 -0.09 -13.84 -10.09
C ALA A 7 0.11 -15.24 -9.50
N VAL A 8 0.99 -15.37 -8.51
CA VAL A 8 1.14 -16.57 -7.68
C VAL A 8 0.78 -16.25 -6.23
N GLY A 9 0.14 -17.20 -5.53
CA GLY A 9 -0.19 -17.09 -4.11
C GLY A 9 -0.17 -18.42 -3.38
N LEU A 10 0.07 -18.38 -2.07
CA LEU A 10 -0.07 -19.52 -1.17
C LEU A 10 -1.48 -19.53 -0.56
N LYS A 11 -2.21 -20.64 -0.72
CA LYS A 11 -3.41 -20.90 0.09
C LYS A 11 -2.96 -21.66 1.33
N THR A 12 -2.93 -21.00 2.49
CA THR A 12 -3.00 -21.74 3.76
C THR A 12 -4.38 -22.38 3.82
N VAL A 13 -4.47 -23.65 3.43
CA VAL A 13 -5.64 -24.46 3.75
C VAL A 13 -5.63 -24.62 5.26
N GLN A 14 -6.54 -23.92 5.95
CA GLN A 14 -6.93 -24.31 7.30
C GLN A 14 -7.42 -25.76 7.22
N CYS A 15 -6.61 -26.70 7.70
CA CYS A 15 -7.09 -28.04 8.06
C CYS A 15 -8.02 -27.90 9.26
N ASN A 16 -9.27 -27.49 9.02
CA ASN A 16 -10.35 -27.67 9.98
C ASN A 16 -10.80 -29.13 9.92
N PHE A 17 -10.21 -29.99 10.76
CA PHE A 17 -10.81 -31.27 11.09
C PHE A 17 -12.03 -31.03 11.99
N PHE A 18 -13.20 -30.77 11.39
CA PHE A 18 -14.48 -31.01 12.06
C PHE A 18 -14.88 -32.47 11.79
N SER A 19 -14.59 -33.36 12.74
CA SER A 19 -15.17 -34.69 12.74
C SER A 19 -16.51 -34.64 13.49
N TYR A 20 -17.62 -34.74 12.77
CA TYR A 20 -18.91 -35.09 13.35
C TYR A 20 -18.88 -36.58 13.75
N PHE A 21 -18.98 -36.88 15.03
CA PHE A 21 -19.24 -38.24 15.51
C PHE A 21 -20.73 -38.55 15.33
N LEU A 22 -21.06 -39.47 14.42
CA LEU A 22 -22.31 -40.24 14.46
C LEU A 22 -22.00 -41.58 15.15
N THR A 23 -22.73 -41.86 16.22
CA THR A 23 -22.68 -43.10 17.00
C THR A 23 -23.33 -44.26 16.24
N LEU A 24 -22.68 -45.43 16.21
CA LEU A 24 -23.31 -46.75 16.11
C LEU A 24 -22.36 -47.82 16.70
N HIS A 25 -22.92 -48.73 17.48
CA HIS A 25 -22.24 -49.67 18.37
C HIS A 25 -21.86 -51.02 17.68
N LEU A 26 -20.68 -51.53 18.10
CA LEU A 26 -20.32 -52.93 18.41
C LEU A 26 -20.11 -54.00 17.30
N HIS A 27 -18.84 -54.34 16.97
CA HIS A 27 -18.13 -55.56 17.44
C HIS A 27 -16.73 -55.76 16.79
N GLN A 28 -15.72 -55.94 17.65
CA GLN A 28 -14.50 -56.79 17.55
C GLN A 28 -13.57 -56.77 16.31
N THR A 29 -12.32 -56.30 16.56
CA THR A 29 -10.99 -56.96 16.36
C THR A 29 -9.89 -56.15 15.63
N GLN A 30 -8.71 -56.14 16.27
CA GLN A 30 -7.34 -55.81 15.83
C GLN A 30 -7.00 -54.36 15.40
N PHE A 31 -6.36 -53.61 16.30
CA PHE A 31 -5.54 -52.43 15.96
C PHE A 31 -4.12 -52.86 15.57
N VAL A 32 -3.79 -52.72 14.29
CA VAL A 32 -2.40 -52.64 13.82
C VAL A 32 -2.00 -51.16 13.90
N HIS A 33 -1.00 -50.82 14.73
CA HIS A 33 -0.37 -49.50 14.72
C HIS A 33 0.48 -49.36 13.45
N GLN A 34 -0.10 -48.79 12.39
CA GLN A 34 0.68 -48.21 11.30
C GLN A 34 1.08 -46.80 11.71
N ILE A 35 2.39 -46.61 11.89
CA ILE A 35 3.02 -45.30 12.05
C ILE A 35 2.86 -44.58 10.71
N TYR A 36 1.92 -43.65 10.62
CA TYR A 36 1.82 -42.72 9.51
C TYR A 36 2.90 -41.65 9.69
N THR A 37 3.93 -41.68 8.85
CA THR A 37 4.83 -40.53 8.65
C THR A 37 4.03 -39.39 8.00
N PRO A 38 4.06 -38.15 8.53
CA PRO A 38 3.44 -37.03 7.85
C PRO A 38 4.22 -36.76 6.57
N SER A 39 3.60 -37.01 5.42
CA SER A 39 4.06 -36.50 4.14
C SER A 39 4.15 -34.98 4.27
N THR A 40 5.36 -34.44 4.14
CA THR A 40 5.60 -33.01 3.97
C THR A 40 4.98 -32.59 2.64
N GLN A 41 3.68 -32.29 2.64
CA GLN A 41 3.04 -31.68 1.49
C GLN A 41 3.65 -30.29 1.31
N VAL A 42 4.58 -30.17 0.36
CA VAL A 42 5.05 -28.87 -0.14
C VAL A 42 3.79 -28.10 -0.55
N PRO A 43 3.53 -26.90 0.02
CA PRO A 43 2.34 -26.15 -0.30
C PRO A 43 2.33 -25.88 -1.81
N LEU A 44 1.32 -26.42 -2.48
CA LEU A 44 1.16 -26.31 -3.92
C LEU A 44 0.93 -24.85 -4.28
N ARG A 45 1.75 -24.31 -5.20
CA ARG A 45 1.56 -22.96 -5.75
C ARG A 45 0.20 -22.87 -6.42
N GLN A 46 -0.55 -21.81 -6.10
CA GLN A 46 -1.79 -21.48 -6.77
C GLN A 46 -1.56 -20.27 -7.69
N TYR A 47 -1.94 -20.43 -8.95
CA TYR A 47 -1.82 -19.38 -9.95
C TYR A 47 -3.17 -18.69 -10.17
N TYR A 48 -3.14 -17.37 -10.29
CA TYR A 48 -4.30 -16.54 -10.52
C TYR A 48 -4.10 -15.74 -11.79
N TYR A 49 -5.10 -15.79 -12.68
CA TYR A 49 -5.11 -15.00 -13.89
C TYR A 49 -5.83 -13.68 -13.63
N VAL A 50 -5.17 -12.56 -13.92
CA VAL A 50 -5.74 -11.22 -13.72
C VAL A 50 -5.92 -10.55 -15.08
N ASN A 51 -7.17 -10.39 -15.49
CA ASN A 51 -7.54 -9.74 -16.73
C ASN A 51 -7.57 -8.22 -16.56
N LYS A 52 -6.39 -7.61 -16.39
CA LYS A 52 -6.20 -6.17 -16.34
C LYS A 52 -4.98 -5.82 -17.19
N THR A 53 -5.09 -4.76 -17.98
CA THR A 53 -3.97 -4.24 -18.77
C THR A 53 -3.12 -3.32 -17.91
N MET A 54 -1.84 -3.67 -17.76
CA MET A 54 -0.87 -3.01 -16.89
C MET A 54 0.54 -3.16 -17.47
N SER A 55 1.46 -2.25 -17.13
CA SER A 55 2.88 -2.48 -17.33
C SER A 55 3.37 -3.65 -16.47
N TRP A 56 4.58 -4.17 -16.73
CA TRP A 56 5.14 -5.24 -15.90
C TRP A 56 5.33 -4.80 -14.44
N SER A 57 5.81 -3.57 -14.20
CA SER A 57 6.03 -2.99 -12.87
C SER A 57 4.73 -2.85 -12.08
N GLU A 58 3.69 -2.32 -12.71
CA GLU A 58 2.35 -2.21 -12.13
C GLU A 58 1.73 -3.57 -11.82
N ALA A 59 1.87 -4.51 -12.75
CA ALA A 59 1.40 -5.88 -12.55
C ALA A 59 2.13 -6.55 -11.37
N GLN A 60 3.44 -6.33 -11.22
CA GLN A 60 4.22 -6.81 -10.07
C GLN A 60 3.74 -6.20 -8.76
N GLN A 61 3.59 -4.88 -8.69
CA GLN A 61 3.11 -4.20 -7.50
C GLN A 61 1.70 -4.67 -7.13
N TYR A 62 0.79 -4.72 -8.10
CA TYR A 62 -0.56 -5.25 -7.90
C TYR A 62 -0.52 -6.68 -7.35
N CYS A 63 0.36 -7.53 -7.89
CA CYS A 63 0.52 -8.90 -7.40
C CYS A 63 1.08 -8.95 -5.98
N ARG A 64 1.99 -8.06 -5.58
CA ARG A 64 2.52 -7.98 -4.22
C ARG A 64 1.50 -7.44 -3.21
N GLU A 65 0.58 -6.59 -3.65
CA GLU A 65 -0.51 -6.06 -2.81
C GLU A 65 -1.67 -7.05 -2.62
N LYS A 66 -1.99 -7.85 -3.65
CA LYS A 66 -3.18 -8.74 -3.65
C LYS A 66 -2.85 -10.23 -3.56
N TYR A 67 -1.63 -10.62 -3.88
CA TYR A 67 -1.13 -11.99 -3.94
C TYR A 67 0.29 -12.06 -3.34
N THR A 68 1.13 -13.02 -3.76
CA THR A 68 2.54 -13.05 -3.35
C THR A 68 3.41 -12.21 -4.27
N ASP A 69 3.40 -12.49 -5.57
CA ASP A 69 4.12 -11.76 -6.62
C ASP A 69 3.60 -12.22 -8.00
N LEU A 70 4.19 -11.74 -9.09
CA LEU A 70 4.02 -12.33 -10.42
C LEU A 70 4.48 -13.79 -10.45
N ALA A 71 3.89 -14.55 -11.36
CA ALA A 71 4.04 -16.00 -11.40
C ALA A 71 5.48 -16.46 -11.66
N THR A 72 5.89 -17.46 -10.89
CA THR A 72 7.17 -18.18 -11.03
C THR A 72 6.92 -19.65 -11.41
N PHE A 73 7.80 -20.22 -12.23
CA PHE A 73 7.66 -21.59 -12.73
C PHE A 73 8.97 -22.35 -12.54
N ASP A 74 8.91 -23.48 -11.84
CA ASP A 74 10.07 -24.34 -11.63
C ASP A 74 9.94 -25.67 -12.39
N SER A 75 8.78 -25.95 -13.02
CA SER A 75 8.53 -27.18 -13.75
C SER A 75 7.39 -27.09 -14.77
N MET A 76 7.30 -28.08 -15.66
CA MET A 76 6.14 -28.26 -16.54
C MET A 76 4.82 -28.49 -15.79
N ASP A 77 4.88 -29.03 -14.57
CA ASP A 77 3.67 -29.27 -13.78
C ASP A 77 3.10 -27.96 -13.24
N ASP A 78 3.94 -26.94 -13.01
CA ASP A 78 3.49 -25.59 -12.68
C ASP A 78 2.74 -24.97 -13.86
N LEU A 79 3.25 -25.12 -15.09
CA LEU A 79 2.55 -24.66 -16.29
C LEU A 79 1.22 -25.38 -16.48
N LYS A 80 1.14 -26.70 -16.26
CA LYS A 80 -0.12 -27.46 -16.38
C LYS A 80 -1.17 -27.06 -15.35
N ARG A 81 -0.77 -26.50 -14.20
CA ARG A 81 -1.70 -26.00 -13.18
C ARG A 81 -2.41 -24.73 -13.63
N LEU A 82 -1.85 -24.01 -14.60
CA LEU A 82 -2.56 -22.93 -15.27
C LEU A 82 -3.70 -23.52 -16.09
N LYS A 83 -4.93 -23.41 -15.58
CA LYS A 83 -6.14 -23.64 -16.36
C LYS A 83 -6.41 -22.41 -17.24
N ALA A 84 -5.46 -22.07 -18.10
CA ALA A 84 -5.55 -20.91 -18.97
C ALA A 84 -6.56 -21.19 -20.10
N ASN A 85 -7.72 -20.55 -20.04
CA ASN A 85 -8.69 -20.54 -21.14
C ASN A 85 -8.62 -19.20 -21.87
N PHE A 86 -7.48 -18.88 -22.48
CA PHE A 86 -7.36 -17.69 -23.32
C PHE A 86 -6.75 -18.06 -24.68
N SER A 87 -7.30 -17.46 -25.74
CA SER A 87 -7.06 -17.90 -27.11
C SER A 87 -6.00 -17.07 -27.85
N TYR A 88 -5.71 -15.82 -27.44
CA TYR A 88 -4.87 -14.90 -28.24
C TYR A 88 -4.13 -13.78 -27.47
N SER A 89 -4.08 -13.77 -26.13
CA SER A 89 -3.48 -12.66 -25.35
C SER A 89 -2.19 -13.10 -24.65
N TRP A 90 -1.17 -12.23 -24.57
CA TRP A 90 0.06 -12.50 -23.83
C TRP A 90 -0.09 -12.07 -22.37
N ALA A 91 0.56 -12.80 -21.45
CA ALA A 91 0.47 -12.50 -20.02
C ALA A 91 1.85 -12.25 -19.40
N TRP A 92 2.00 -11.18 -18.63
CA TRP A 92 3.20 -10.95 -17.83
C TRP A 92 3.41 -12.08 -16.82
N ILE A 93 4.65 -12.55 -16.73
CA ILE A 93 5.13 -13.48 -15.71
C ILE A 93 6.26 -12.81 -14.90
N GLY A 94 6.64 -13.40 -13.78
CA GLY A 94 7.61 -12.79 -12.87
C GLY A 94 9.06 -12.85 -13.36
N LEU A 95 9.32 -13.34 -14.58
CA LEU A 95 10.67 -13.44 -15.10
C LEU A 95 11.08 -12.08 -15.70
N HIS A 96 12.18 -11.54 -15.19
CA HIS A 96 12.78 -10.30 -15.68
C HIS A 96 14.30 -10.42 -15.74
N ASP A 97 14.91 -9.68 -16.64
CA ASP A 97 16.35 -9.64 -16.85
C ASP A 97 17.00 -8.55 -15.98
N ASP A 98 18.26 -8.74 -15.61
CA ASP A 98 19.09 -7.76 -14.93
C ASP A 98 20.06 -7.11 -15.93
N PRO A 99 19.84 -5.83 -16.31
CA PRO A 99 20.65 -5.23 -17.33
C PRO A 99 22.12 -4.95 -16.93
N ALA A 100 22.47 -5.09 -15.66
CA ALA A 100 23.86 -4.97 -15.24
C ALA A 100 24.63 -6.29 -15.42
N ALA A 101 23.94 -7.43 -15.50
CA ALA A 101 24.55 -8.76 -15.55
C ALA A 101 25.34 -9.03 -16.86
N TRP A 102 24.95 -8.40 -17.97
CA TRP A 102 25.68 -8.51 -19.24
C TRP A 102 27.04 -7.80 -19.24
N ARG A 103 27.32 -6.90 -18.29
CA ARG A 103 28.62 -6.20 -18.21
C ARG A 103 29.73 -7.06 -17.63
N THR A 104 29.39 -8.11 -16.87
CA THR A 104 30.37 -8.95 -16.16
C THR A 104 30.62 -10.30 -16.84
N SER A 105 29.78 -10.70 -17.79
CA SER A 105 29.89 -11.98 -18.47
C SER A 105 29.62 -11.83 -19.97
N MET A 106 30.68 -11.84 -20.78
CA MET A 106 30.59 -12.05 -22.24
C MET A 106 30.30 -13.53 -22.55
N GLY A 107 29.20 -14.05 -22.02
CA GLY A 107 28.78 -15.44 -22.19
C GLY A 107 27.34 -15.46 -22.67
N ASN A 108 27.10 -16.16 -23.78
CA ASN A 108 25.78 -16.38 -24.35
C ASN A 108 24.95 -17.40 -23.52
N GLU A 109 25.05 -17.33 -22.18
CA GLU A 109 24.47 -18.29 -21.25
C GLU A 109 23.29 -17.67 -20.50
N SER A 110 22.19 -18.40 -20.47
CA SER A 110 20.82 -18.03 -20.04
C SER A 110 20.63 -17.61 -18.57
N ASN A 111 21.59 -16.96 -17.91
CA ASN A 111 21.63 -16.82 -16.45
C ASN A 111 21.39 -15.42 -15.86
N SER A 112 21.06 -14.41 -16.68
CA SER A 112 20.74 -13.07 -16.19
C SER A 112 19.28 -12.93 -15.73
N TRP A 113 18.38 -13.78 -16.25
CA TRP A 113 16.96 -13.79 -15.92
C TRP A 113 16.67 -14.28 -14.50
N ARG A 114 15.91 -13.49 -13.75
CA ARG A 114 15.55 -13.71 -12.35
C ARG A 114 14.03 -13.70 -12.18
N TRP A 115 13.57 -14.47 -11.20
CA TRP A 115 12.18 -14.42 -10.76
C TRP A 115 11.98 -13.25 -9.79
N SER A 116 11.02 -12.38 -10.07
CA SER A 116 10.64 -11.23 -9.25
C SER A 116 10.38 -11.57 -7.78
N ALA A 117 9.76 -12.75 -7.55
CA ALA A 117 9.41 -13.23 -6.22
C ALA A 117 10.63 -13.64 -5.38
N THR A 118 11.75 -13.99 -6.00
CA THR A 118 12.93 -14.56 -5.30
C THR A 118 14.22 -13.78 -5.53
N GLY A 119 14.30 -12.95 -6.57
CA GLY A 119 15.53 -12.32 -7.06
C GLY A 119 16.56 -13.32 -7.60
N GLN A 120 16.20 -14.60 -7.73
CA GLN A 120 17.10 -15.69 -8.09
C GLN A 120 16.79 -16.21 -9.50
N THR A 121 17.81 -16.77 -10.14
CA THR A 121 17.65 -17.56 -11.36
C THR A 121 16.85 -18.84 -11.07
N SER A 122 16.37 -19.49 -12.13
CA SER A 122 15.64 -20.76 -12.01
C SER A 122 16.45 -21.82 -11.27
N ARG A 123 15.95 -22.29 -10.12
CA ARG A 123 16.65 -23.29 -9.28
C ARG A 123 16.73 -24.65 -9.96
N THR A 124 15.75 -24.97 -10.79
CA THR A 124 15.66 -26.25 -11.52
C THR A 124 16.28 -26.16 -12.91
N GLY A 125 16.69 -24.96 -13.35
CA GLY A 125 17.07 -24.70 -14.74
C GLY A 125 15.90 -24.78 -15.71
N PHE A 126 14.65 -24.86 -15.21
CA PHE A 126 13.47 -24.89 -16.07
C PHE A 126 13.34 -23.58 -16.84
N GLN A 127 13.14 -23.71 -18.16
CA GLN A 127 12.90 -22.62 -19.09
C GLN A 127 11.87 -23.04 -20.15
N SER A 128 11.01 -22.10 -20.56
CA SER A 128 10.00 -22.34 -21.60
C SER A 128 10.04 -21.28 -22.72
N TRP A 129 11.24 -20.77 -23.01
CA TRP A 129 11.43 -19.79 -24.09
C TRP A 129 10.93 -20.29 -25.44
N ASN A 130 10.37 -19.38 -26.23
CA ASN A 130 10.09 -19.58 -27.64
C ASN A 130 11.41 -19.76 -28.42
N SER A 131 11.37 -20.36 -29.62
CA SER A 131 12.55 -20.64 -30.44
C SER A 131 13.32 -19.39 -30.89
N TYR A 132 12.72 -18.22 -30.74
CA TYR A 132 13.29 -16.93 -31.11
C TYR A 132 13.56 -16.02 -29.91
N SER A 133 13.38 -16.49 -28.68
CA SER A 133 13.59 -15.72 -27.45
C SER A 133 14.51 -16.47 -26.47
N PRO A 134 15.18 -15.78 -25.53
CA PRO A 134 15.32 -14.33 -25.50
C PRO A 134 16.26 -13.84 -26.63
N ASP A 135 15.86 -12.80 -27.36
CA ASP A 135 16.69 -12.17 -28.41
C ASP A 135 17.20 -10.78 -28.01
N TYR A 136 16.71 -10.24 -26.89
CA TYR A 136 17.05 -8.94 -26.34
C TYR A 136 16.93 -7.84 -27.39
N TRP A 137 15.83 -7.82 -28.14
CA TRP A 137 15.66 -6.93 -29.28
C TRP A 137 15.92 -5.46 -28.90
N LYS A 138 16.84 -4.83 -29.63
CA LYS A 138 17.34 -3.45 -29.43
C LYS A 138 17.89 -3.13 -28.04
N GLY A 139 18.15 -4.15 -27.23
CA GLY A 139 18.62 -3.98 -25.86
C GLY A 139 17.59 -3.40 -24.90
N THR A 140 16.31 -3.65 -25.17
CA THR A 140 15.19 -3.10 -24.38
C THR A 140 14.23 -4.14 -23.82
N GLU A 141 14.36 -5.40 -24.23
CA GLU A 141 13.45 -6.48 -23.85
C GLU A 141 13.92 -7.21 -22.60
N THR A 142 13.53 -6.68 -21.43
CA THR A 142 14.01 -7.14 -20.12
C THR A 142 12.92 -7.80 -19.28
N CYS A 143 11.73 -8.01 -19.82
CA CYS A 143 10.61 -8.67 -19.14
C CYS A 143 10.10 -9.85 -19.96
N ALA A 144 9.56 -10.89 -19.32
CA ALA A 144 8.99 -12.02 -20.04
C ALA A 144 7.46 -11.97 -20.03
N THR A 145 6.89 -12.24 -21.20
CA THR A 145 5.47 -12.59 -21.37
C THR A 145 5.33 -14.07 -21.68
N MET A 146 4.18 -14.65 -21.36
CA MET A 146 3.84 -16.02 -21.68
C MET A 146 2.61 -16.08 -22.57
N ASP A 147 2.64 -16.95 -23.59
CA ASP A 147 1.51 -17.20 -24.47
C ASP A 147 0.54 -18.27 -23.93
N GLY A 148 -0.58 -18.50 -24.64
CA GLY A 148 -1.58 -19.49 -24.24
C GLY A 148 -1.12 -20.95 -24.29
N ARG A 149 0.08 -21.21 -24.83
CA ARG A 149 0.72 -22.54 -24.88
C ARG A 149 1.78 -22.70 -23.79
N GLY A 150 2.03 -21.65 -22.99
CA GLY A 150 3.04 -21.65 -21.94
C GLY A 150 4.44 -21.26 -22.41
N GLN A 151 4.60 -20.80 -23.66
CA GLN A 151 5.90 -20.37 -24.20
C GLN A 151 6.21 -18.93 -23.83
N TRP A 152 7.46 -18.64 -23.49
CA TRP A 152 7.92 -17.32 -23.05
C TRP A 152 8.53 -16.52 -24.20
N ASN A 153 8.24 -15.22 -24.22
CA ASN A 153 8.89 -14.25 -25.10
C ASN A 153 9.38 -13.10 -24.24
N ASP A 154 10.60 -12.66 -24.46
CA ASP A 154 11.08 -11.38 -23.95
C ASP A 154 10.32 -10.23 -24.63
N ASN A 155 10.08 -9.18 -23.86
CA ASN A 155 9.28 -8.04 -24.28
C ASN A 155 9.79 -6.79 -23.58
N VAL A 156 9.53 -5.65 -24.21
CA VAL A 156 10.00 -4.35 -23.75
C VAL A 156 9.33 -4.01 -22.43
N PHE A 157 10.12 -3.46 -21.52
CA PHE A 157 9.60 -2.74 -20.36
C PHE A 157 8.77 -1.55 -20.85
N THR A 158 7.45 -1.75 -21.01
CA THR A 158 6.54 -0.69 -21.43
C THR A 158 6.07 0.06 -20.19
N ASP A 159 6.92 0.95 -19.71
CA ASP A 159 6.60 1.83 -18.60
C ASP A 159 5.75 2.98 -19.12
N GLN A 160 4.47 2.68 -19.37
CA GLN A 160 3.50 3.69 -19.85
C GLN A 160 3.21 4.77 -18.83
N ASN A 161 3.68 4.60 -17.58
CA ASN A 161 3.48 5.50 -16.45
C ASN A 161 4.80 5.98 -15.84
N LYS A 162 5.91 5.96 -16.61
CA LYS A 162 7.19 6.46 -16.13
C LYS A 162 7.08 7.95 -15.85
N LYS A 163 7.10 8.32 -14.56
CA LYS A 163 7.12 9.71 -14.13
C LYS A 163 8.42 10.37 -14.56
N SER A 164 8.32 11.57 -15.13
CA SER A 164 9.48 12.43 -15.34
C SER A 164 9.51 13.52 -14.27
N TYR A 165 10.65 13.69 -13.62
CA TYR A 165 10.85 14.66 -12.55
C TYR A 165 11.55 15.91 -13.06
N ILE A 166 11.07 17.09 -12.64
CA ILE A 166 11.65 18.38 -13.01
C ILE A 166 11.95 19.22 -11.78
N PHE A 167 13.18 19.70 -11.68
CA PHE A 167 13.61 20.60 -10.62
C PHE A 167 13.25 22.05 -10.94
N ILE A 168 12.59 22.71 -10.00
CA ILE A 168 12.23 24.11 -10.08
C ILE A 168 13.10 24.91 -9.11
N ASN A 169 13.98 25.74 -9.67
CA ASN A 169 14.90 26.59 -8.92
C ASN A 169 14.24 27.88 -8.38
N GLN A 170 13.02 27.77 -7.85
CA GLN A 170 12.30 28.87 -7.21
C GLN A 170 11.97 28.49 -5.78
N SER A 171 12.19 29.41 -4.83
CA SER A 171 11.96 29.12 -3.42
C SER A 171 10.55 29.51 -2.98
N MET A 172 9.73 28.52 -2.63
CA MET A 172 8.31 28.68 -2.29
C MET A 172 7.93 27.88 -1.03
N SER A 173 6.82 28.24 -0.37
CA SER A 173 6.21 27.37 0.64
C SER A 173 5.67 26.10 -0.02
N TRP A 174 5.49 25.03 0.74
CA TRP A 174 5.03 23.75 0.18
C TRP A 174 3.71 23.89 -0.59
N SER A 175 2.73 24.60 -0.03
CA SER A 175 1.44 24.84 -0.69
C SER A 175 1.54 25.68 -1.96
N SER A 176 2.42 26.68 -1.98
CA SER A 176 2.64 27.49 -3.19
C SER A 176 3.42 26.71 -4.26
N ALA A 177 4.36 25.86 -3.85
CA ALA A 177 5.07 24.95 -4.75
C ALA A 177 4.12 23.91 -5.37
N GLN A 178 3.22 23.33 -4.58
CA GLN A 178 2.17 22.44 -5.05
C GLN A 178 1.29 23.13 -6.09
N GLN A 179 0.81 24.34 -5.79
CA GLN A 179 -0.01 25.10 -6.72
C GLN A 179 0.76 25.39 -8.02
N TYR A 180 2.02 25.81 -7.92
CA TYR A 180 2.88 26.01 -9.10
C TYR A 180 2.98 24.73 -9.94
N CYS A 181 3.24 23.58 -9.31
CA CYS A 181 3.34 22.31 -10.03
C CYS A 181 2.02 21.92 -10.69
N ARG A 182 0.86 22.20 -10.07
CA ARG A 182 -0.46 21.93 -10.69
C ARG A 182 -0.81 22.89 -11.83
N ASP A 183 -0.32 24.13 -11.75
CA ASP A 183 -0.57 25.13 -12.78
C ASP A 183 0.33 24.91 -14.02
N ASN A 184 1.51 24.31 -13.85
CA ASN A 184 2.54 24.21 -14.91
C ASN A 184 2.92 22.77 -15.29
N HIS A 185 2.62 21.79 -14.43
CA HIS A 185 2.98 20.38 -14.52
C HIS A 185 1.81 19.51 -13.99
N LYS A 186 2.06 18.29 -13.50
CA LYS A 186 1.01 17.43 -12.90
C LYS A 186 0.80 17.73 -11.42
N ASP A 187 1.81 17.50 -10.59
CA ASP A 187 1.81 17.84 -9.16
C ASP A 187 3.27 17.89 -8.63
N LEU A 188 3.47 18.17 -7.35
CA LEU A 188 4.74 17.95 -6.66
C LEU A 188 5.16 16.48 -6.72
N ALA A 189 6.47 16.23 -6.79
CA ALA A 189 7.04 14.91 -7.00
C ALA A 189 6.45 13.81 -6.10
N MET A 190 5.75 12.88 -6.74
CA MET A 190 5.30 11.62 -6.16
C MET A 190 6.35 10.55 -6.40
N ILE A 191 6.75 9.83 -5.35
CA ILE A 191 7.82 8.84 -5.40
C ILE A 191 7.31 7.54 -4.82
N GLU A 192 7.06 6.56 -5.67
CA GLU A 192 6.37 5.33 -5.29
C GLU A 192 7.29 4.15 -5.05
N ASN A 193 8.56 4.26 -5.43
CA ASN A 193 9.55 3.19 -5.32
C ASN A 193 10.98 3.77 -5.31
N GLN A 194 11.96 2.89 -5.11
CA GLN A 194 13.37 3.27 -5.04
C GLN A 194 13.92 3.83 -6.36
N GLU A 195 13.40 3.36 -7.49
CA GLU A 195 13.84 3.79 -8.83
C GLU A 195 13.39 5.23 -9.09
N GLU A 196 12.11 5.52 -8.85
CA GLU A 196 11.54 6.86 -8.88
C GLU A 196 12.24 7.82 -7.91
N ASN A 197 12.64 7.32 -6.74
CA ASN A 197 13.40 8.14 -5.80
C ASN A 197 14.69 8.58 -6.49
N MET A 198 15.47 7.63 -7.03
CA MET A 198 16.74 7.91 -7.74
C MET A 198 16.56 8.90 -8.89
N GLU A 199 15.44 8.82 -9.61
CA GLU A 199 15.12 9.77 -10.67
C GLU A 199 14.85 11.18 -10.14
N ALA A 200 14.13 11.32 -9.02
CA ALA A 200 13.92 12.61 -8.36
C ALA A 200 15.25 13.23 -7.86
N LEU A 201 16.15 12.43 -7.28
CA LEU A 201 17.49 12.87 -6.88
C LEU A 201 18.31 13.39 -8.06
N ASN A 202 18.27 12.66 -9.18
CA ASN A 202 19.02 13.03 -10.38
C ASN A 202 18.47 14.27 -11.09
N ALA A 203 17.22 14.66 -10.81
CA ALA A 203 16.61 15.86 -11.38
C ALA A 203 17.14 17.16 -10.76
N LYS A 204 17.76 17.11 -9.57
CA LYS A 204 18.21 18.28 -8.81
C LYS A 204 19.73 18.38 -8.67
N PRO A 205 20.29 19.59 -8.42
CA PRO A 205 21.69 19.74 -8.01
C PRO A 205 21.96 19.11 -6.63
N SER A 206 23.17 18.58 -6.42
CA SER A 206 23.56 17.83 -5.21
C SER A 206 23.41 18.61 -3.90
N SER A 207 23.46 19.95 -3.92
CA SER A 207 23.32 20.80 -2.73
C SER A 207 21.87 21.20 -2.41
N SER A 208 20.90 20.79 -3.23
CA SER A 208 19.51 21.22 -3.11
C SER A 208 18.70 20.30 -2.20
N LYS A 209 17.86 20.91 -1.34
CA LYS A 209 16.88 20.22 -0.49
C LYS A 209 15.44 20.61 -0.90
N PRO A 210 14.91 20.08 -2.01
CA PRO A 210 13.62 20.49 -2.52
C PRO A 210 12.43 19.85 -1.81
N TRP A 211 11.29 20.55 -1.86
CA TRP A 211 9.98 19.97 -1.56
C TRP A 211 9.64 18.82 -2.51
N ILE A 212 9.03 17.77 -1.95
CA ILE A 212 8.37 16.68 -2.68
C ILE A 212 6.87 16.62 -2.29
N GLY A 213 6.08 15.83 -3.00
CA GLY A 213 4.61 15.79 -2.86
C GLY A 213 4.11 15.10 -1.59
N LEU A 214 5.00 14.54 -0.77
CA LEU A 214 4.62 13.91 0.49
C LEU A 214 4.34 14.99 1.55
N TYR A 215 3.14 14.98 2.09
CA TYR A 215 2.69 15.89 3.15
C TYR A 215 1.86 15.11 4.17
N ARG A 216 1.52 15.73 5.28
CA ARG A 216 0.58 15.15 6.25
C ARG A 216 -0.52 16.13 6.55
N GLU A 217 -1.75 15.64 6.51
CA GLU A 217 -2.88 16.44 6.94
C GLU A 217 -2.88 16.56 8.47
N PRO A 218 -3.18 17.75 9.01
CA PRO A 218 -3.18 17.97 10.44
C PRO A 218 -4.12 16.98 11.14
N TRP A 219 -5.36 16.87 10.68
CA TRP A 219 -6.43 16.01 11.22
C TRP A 219 -7.58 15.88 10.23
N THR A 220 -7.89 14.65 9.81
CA THR A 220 -9.00 14.33 8.91
C THR A 220 -10.03 13.45 9.59
N TRP A 221 -11.25 13.50 9.10
CA TRP A 221 -12.33 12.71 9.65
C TRP A 221 -12.46 11.36 8.93
N SER A 222 -12.84 10.31 9.67
CA SER A 222 -12.90 8.93 9.19
C SER A 222 -13.75 8.73 7.93
N ASP A 223 -14.81 9.51 7.73
CA ASP A 223 -15.67 9.41 6.54
C ASP A 223 -15.25 10.35 5.38
N GLY A 224 -14.15 11.11 5.57
CA GLY A 224 -13.64 12.10 4.61
C GLY A 224 -14.29 13.49 4.71
N SER A 225 -15.06 13.79 5.76
CA SER A 225 -15.68 15.12 5.88
C SER A 225 -14.68 16.25 6.10
N LEU A 226 -15.04 17.45 5.62
CA LEU A 226 -14.18 18.63 5.55
C LEU A 226 -14.38 19.61 6.72
N SER A 227 -15.11 19.23 7.79
CA SER A 227 -15.34 20.17 8.89
C SER A 227 -14.03 20.55 9.59
N SER A 228 -13.86 21.85 9.83
CA SER A 228 -12.75 22.43 10.58
C SER A 228 -13.04 22.59 12.08
N PHE A 229 -14.21 22.16 12.57
CA PHE A 229 -14.56 22.25 13.99
C PHE A 229 -13.61 21.38 14.83
N ARG A 230 -13.00 21.96 15.87
CA ARG A 230 -12.07 21.26 16.76
C ARG A 230 -12.30 21.71 18.20
N ASN A 231 -12.41 20.76 19.13
CA ASN A 231 -12.53 21.05 20.56
C ASN A 231 -11.33 20.51 21.35
N TRP A 232 -10.11 20.89 20.96
CA TRP A 232 -8.87 20.43 21.61
C TRP A 232 -8.80 20.85 23.08
N TYR A 233 -8.21 20.00 23.92
CA TYR A 233 -7.80 20.35 25.29
C TYR A 233 -6.85 21.56 25.26
N PRO A 234 -6.82 22.45 26.28
CA PRO A 234 -5.99 23.66 26.29
C PRO A 234 -4.48 23.47 26.02
N SER A 235 -3.90 22.31 26.34
CA SER A 235 -2.51 21.97 26.00
C SER A 235 -2.31 21.49 24.55
N GLY A 236 -3.39 21.34 23.79
CA GLY A 236 -3.40 20.92 22.38
C GLY A 236 -3.21 19.43 22.15
N SER A 237 -3.10 19.06 20.86
CA SER A 237 -2.56 17.78 20.40
C SER A 237 -1.03 17.91 20.30
N ASP A 238 -0.30 17.42 21.29
CA ASP A 238 1.15 17.61 21.38
C ASP A 238 1.94 16.63 20.51
N ASN A 239 1.26 15.61 19.98
CA ASN A 239 1.85 14.50 19.25
C ASN A 239 3.11 13.96 19.94
N TYR A 240 3.01 13.70 21.24
CA TYR A 240 4.08 13.20 22.06
C TYR A 240 4.73 11.93 21.45
N GLY A 241 6.00 12.05 21.07
CA GLY A 241 6.78 10.97 20.46
C GLY A 241 6.37 10.63 19.02
N GLY A 242 5.67 11.53 18.33
CA GLY A 242 5.39 11.42 16.90
C GLY A 242 4.32 10.40 16.51
N ASN A 243 3.73 9.66 17.47
CA ASN A 243 2.91 8.47 17.20
C ASN A 243 1.46 8.54 17.69
N GLN A 244 0.98 9.72 18.10
CA GLN A 244 -0.39 9.92 18.54
C GLN A 244 -1.29 10.40 17.39
N HIS A 245 -1.70 9.46 16.52
CA HIS A 245 -2.42 9.77 15.27
C HIS A 245 -3.95 9.67 15.36
N CYS A 246 -4.50 9.30 16.52
CA CYS A 246 -5.93 9.08 16.68
C CYS A 246 -6.47 9.93 17.83
N VAL A 247 -7.71 10.39 17.73
CA VAL A 247 -8.25 11.35 18.71
C VAL A 247 -9.19 10.66 19.68
N THR A 248 -8.95 10.96 20.95
CA THR A 248 -9.88 10.64 22.02
C THR A 248 -10.61 11.87 22.49
N GLU A 249 -11.88 11.70 22.88
CA GLU A 249 -12.63 12.70 23.60
C GLU A 249 -12.68 12.32 25.09
N ASN A 250 -12.26 13.23 25.97
CA ASN A 250 -12.24 13.05 27.42
C ASN A 250 -13.64 13.26 28.06
N THR A 251 -13.70 13.26 29.39
CA THR A 251 -14.94 13.50 30.15
C THR A 251 -15.40 14.95 30.17
N ASP A 252 -14.47 15.87 29.93
CA ASP A 252 -14.72 17.31 29.81
C ASP A 252 -15.06 17.70 28.37
N HIS A 253 -15.24 16.69 27.50
CA HIS A 253 -15.53 16.79 26.07
C HIS A 253 -14.45 17.45 25.22
N GLU A 254 -13.25 17.53 25.77
CA GLU A 254 -12.06 18.03 25.10
C GLU A 254 -11.33 16.89 24.37
N TRP A 255 -10.72 17.25 23.26
CA TRP A 255 -10.05 16.33 22.37
C TRP A 255 -8.57 16.28 22.70
N GLY A 256 -8.02 15.07 22.72
CA GLY A 256 -6.60 14.81 22.88
C GLY A 256 -6.16 13.72 21.93
N ASP A 257 -4.99 13.88 21.34
CA ASP A 257 -4.39 12.86 20.50
C ASP A 257 -3.84 11.70 21.33
N GLU A 258 -3.83 10.53 20.70
CA GLU A 258 -3.50 9.27 21.35
C GLU A 258 -2.96 8.26 20.33
N ARG A 259 -2.19 7.29 20.82
CA ARG A 259 -1.71 6.17 20.00
C ARG A 259 -2.88 5.31 19.55
N CYS A 260 -3.04 5.16 18.24
CA CYS A 260 -4.14 4.41 17.61
C CYS A 260 -4.23 2.94 18.05
N SER A 261 -3.12 2.36 18.54
CA SER A 261 -3.04 0.98 18.99
C SER A 261 -3.64 0.76 20.39
N ILE A 262 -3.93 1.80 21.16
CA ILE A 262 -4.51 1.67 22.50
C ILE A 262 -5.97 1.20 22.37
N GLU A 263 -6.38 0.26 23.21
CA GLU A 263 -7.77 -0.20 23.24
C GLU A 263 -8.61 0.77 24.08
N ARG A 264 -9.65 1.34 23.47
CA ARG A 264 -10.63 2.20 24.17
C ARG A 264 -12.04 1.93 23.67
N VAL A 265 -13.01 2.23 24.53
CA VAL A 265 -14.41 2.36 24.13
C VAL A 265 -14.56 3.46 23.09
N PHE A 266 -15.62 3.41 22.28
CA PHE A 266 -15.72 4.26 21.10
C PHE A 266 -17.15 4.67 20.78
N VAL A 267 -17.31 5.81 20.11
CA VAL A 267 -18.61 6.35 19.72
C VAL A 267 -18.77 6.17 18.22
N CYS A 268 -19.84 5.51 17.79
CA CYS A 268 -20.24 5.46 16.38
C CYS A 268 -21.31 6.51 16.10
N HIS A 269 -21.40 6.99 14.86
CA HIS A 269 -22.55 7.77 14.42
C HIS A 269 -23.40 7.00 13.40
N GLN A 270 -24.69 7.32 13.39
CA GLN A 270 -25.66 6.84 12.41
C GLN A 270 -25.89 7.93 11.36
N GLY A 271 -26.09 7.53 10.11
CA GLY A 271 -26.49 8.45 9.04
C GLY A 271 -28.01 8.45 8.86
N ASP A 272 -28.65 9.62 8.92
CA ASP A 272 -30.00 9.80 8.38
C ASP A 272 -29.91 10.49 7.00
N HIS A 273 -30.04 9.71 5.93
CA HIS A 273 -30.08 10.23 4.55
C HIS A 273 -31.48 10.73 4.15
N GLN A 274 -32.49 10.60 5.01
CA GLN A 274 -33.90 10.85 4.68
C GLN A 274 -34.44 12.16 5.24
N ARG A 275 -33.75 12.78 6.22
CA ARG A 275 -34.06 14.14 6.67
C ARG A 275 -33.06 15.11 6.04
N LYS A 276 -33.56 16.25 5.54
CA LYS A 276 -32.73 17.36 5.06
C LYS A 276 -31.66 17.70 6.11
N LYS A 277 -30.45 17.17 5.92
CA LYS A 277 -29.15 17.71 6.33
C LYS A 277 -29.14 18.33 7.74
N THR A 278 -29.26 17.57 8.84
CA THR A 278 -28.83 18.12 10.16
C THR A 278 -28.60 17.17 11.32
N PHE A 279 -29.16 15.95 11.40
CA PHE A 279 -29.04 15.16 12.64
C PHE A 279 -28.25 13.86 12.47
N LYS A 280 -27.04 13.84 13.04
CA LYS A 280 -26.31 12.60 13.34
C LYS A 280 -26.75 12.09 14.71
N ASN A 281 -27.05 10.80 14.80
CA ASN A 281 -27.29 10.15 16.07
C ASN A 281 -26.00 9.43 16.50
N TYR A 282 -25.62 9.56 17.76
CA TYR A 282 -24.38 8.99 18.30
C TYR A 282 -24.70 7.84 19.27
N VAL A 283 -23.90 6.79 19.20
CA VAL A 283 -24.06 5.59 20.04
C VAL A 283 -22.72 5.21 20.65
N LEU A 284 -22.67 5.12 21.98
CA LEU A 284 -21.52 4.60 22.69
C LEU A 284 -21.46 3.07 22.58
N ILE A 285 -20.32 2.57 22.15
CA ILE A 285 -20.01 1.14 22.12
C ILE A 285 -19.07 0.82 23.29
N ASN A 286 -19.58 0.06 24.25
CA ASN A 286 -18.86 -0.28 25.48
C ASN A 286 -17.89 -1.48 25.31
N GLN A 287 -17.19 -1.54 24.18
CA GLN A 287 -16.17 -2.55 23.88
C GLN A 287 -14.86 -1.82 23.59
N ALA A 288 -13.78 -2.20 24.28
CA ALA A 288 -12.48 -1.58 24.05
C ALA A 288 -11.83 -2.17 22.80
N MET A 289 -11.44 -1.31 21.85
CA MET A 289 -10.81 -1.70 20.60
C MET A 289 -9.74 -0.67 20.19
N SER A 290 -8.77 -1.06 19.37
CA SER A 290 -7.90 -0.11 18.65
C SER A 290 -8.74 0.81 17.77
N TRP A 291 -8.22 2.00 17.43
CA TRP A 291 -8.98 2.96 16.62
C TRP A 291 -9.43 2.37 15.27
N SER A 292 -8.54 1.63 14.60
CA SER A 292 -8.85 0.97 13.32
C SER A 292 -9.92 -0.11 13.45
N SER A 293 -9.85 -0.93 14.50
CA SER A 293 -10.86 -1.96 14.79
C SER A 293 -12.20 -1.33 15.15
N ALA A 294 -12.19 -0.24 15.91
CA ALA A 294 -13.38 0.53 16.26
C ALA A 294 -14.03 1.15 15.02
N GLN A 295 -13.25 1.74 14.10
CA GLN A 295 -13.73 2.25 12.82
C GLN A 295 -14.38 1.15 11.98
N GLN A 296 -13.71 -0.01 11.85
CA GLN A 296 -14.25 -1.15 11.13
C GLN A 296 -15.56 -1.64 11.76
N TYR A 297 -15.63 -1.72 13.09
CA TYR A 297 -16.85 -2.06 13.80
C TYR A 297 -17.97 -1.05 13.50
N CYS A 298 -17.69 0.25 13.57
CA CYS A 298 -18.69 1.27 13.29
C CYS A 298 -19.15 1.23 11.84
N ARG A 299 -18.28 1.00 10.86
CA ARG A 299 -18.67 0.85 9.45
C ARG A 299 -19.46 -0.43 9.17
N THR A 300 -19.27 -1.45 9.99
CA THR A 300 -20.01 -2.73 9.88
C THR A 300 -21.41 -2.62 10.47
N ASN A 301 -21.57 -1.90 11.59
CA ASN A 301 -22.80 -1.89 12.39
C ASN A 301 -23.56 -0.55 12.33
N TYR A 302 -22.91 0.52 11.91
CA TYR A 302 -23.38 1.91 11.88
C TYR A 302 -22.84 2.61 10.61
N LYS A 303 -22.75 3.95 10.58
CA LYS A 303 -22.17 4.67 9.43
C LYS A 303 -20.65 4.75 9.52
N ASP A 304 -20.13 5.35 10.58
CA ASP A 304 -18.68 5.39 10.88
C ASP A 304 -18.45 5.76 12.37
N LEU A 305 -17.20 5.93 12.79
CA LEU A 305 -16.84 6.55 14.07
C LEU A 305 -17.35 8.00 14.14
N ALA A 306 -17.62 8.48 15.36
CA ALA A 306 -18.25 9.77 15.61
C ALA A 306 -17.58 10.93 14.86
N MET A 307 -18.36 11.51 13.95
CA MET A 307 -18.05 12.67 13.14
C MET A 307 -18.63 13.91 13.81
N ILE A 308 -17.80 14.81 14.34
CA ILE A 308 -18.27 15.98 15.10
C ILE A 308 -17.95 17.25 14.32
N GLU A 309 -18.91 17.71 13.52
CA GLU A 309 -18.69 18.78 12.55
C GLU A 309 -19.09 20.17 13.05
N ASN A 310 -19.78 20.24 14.18
CA ASN A 310 -20.27 21.48 14.78
C ASN A 310 -20.60 21.29 16.28
N GLN A 311 -20.98 22.38 16.95
CA GLN A 311 -21.27 22.39 18.39
C GLN A 311 -22.51 21.56 18.78
N ASP A 312 -23.52 21.47 17.90
CA ASP A 312 -24.73 20.70 18.18
C ASP A 312 -24.40 19.20 18.16
N GLU A 313 -23.66 18.76 17.16
CA GLU A 313 -23.11 17.41 17.04
C GLU A 313 -22.20 17.04 18.21
N HIS A 314 -21.41 17.99 18.71
CA HIS A 314 -20.56 17.82 19.89
C HIS A 314 -21.41 17.55 21.14
N THR A 315 -22.52 18.28 21.29
CA THR A 315 -23.47 18.11 22.39
C THR A 315 -24.22 16.77 22.30
N GLU A 316 -24.54 16.31 21.09
CA GLU A 316 -25.17 14.99 20.89
C GLU A 316 -24.19 13.84 21.15
N ALA A 317 -22.94 13.96 20.73
CA ALA A 317 -21.88 13.00 21.05
C ALA A 317 -21.63 12.94 22.58
N LEU A 318 -21.76 14.08 23.28
CA LEU A 318 -21.73 14.19 24.73
C LEU A 318 -22.86 13.39 25.39
N ASN A 319 -24.10 13.56 24.91
CA ASN A 319 -25.26 12.86 25.47
C ASN A 319 -25.21 11.35 25.28
N ALA A 320 -24.53 10.86 24.24
CA ALA A 320 -24.35 9.43 24.01
C ALA A 320 -23.42 8.76 25.04
N LYS A 321 -22.61 9.54 25.78
CA LYS A 321 -21.66 9.02 26.78
C LYS A 321 -22.27 9.06 28.18
N SER A 322 -22.29 7.90 28.85
CA SER A 322 -22.72 7.78 30.25
C SER A 322 -21.55 7.70 31.26
N SER A 323 -20.27 7.74 30.83
CA SER A 323 -19.14 7.27 31.65
C SER A 323 -17.88 8.16 31.69
N THR A 324 -17.09 7.90 32.72
CA THR A 324 -15.86 8.58 33.19
C THR A 324 -14.60 8.34 32.33
N TYR A 325 -14.72 7.79 31.11
CA TYR A 325 -13.57 7.33 30.32
C TYR A 325 -13.39 8.10 29.00
N LYS A 326 -12.12 8.20 28.56
CA LYS A 326 -11.77 8.65 27.21
C LYS A 326 -12.31 7.67 26.16
N VAL A 327 -12.98 8.18 25.14
CA VAL A 327 -13.55 7.38 24.03
C VAL A 327 -12.88 7.72 22.71
N TRP A 328 -12.82 6.77 21.77
CA TRP A 328 -12.46 7.08 20.38
C TRP A 328 -13.56 7.84 19.66
N ILE A 329 -13.15 8.85 18.88
CA ILE A 329 -13.97 9.55 17.88
C ILE A 329 -13.33 9.40 16.49
N GLY A 330 -14.06 9.77 15.43
CA GLY A 330 -13.66 9.56 14.04
C GLY A 330 -12.56 10.50 13.55
N LEU A 331 -12.05 11.40 14.37
CA LEU A 331 -10.93 12.26 14.01
C LEU A 331 -9.63 11.48 14.13
N TYR A 332 -8.87 11.45 13.04
CA TYR A 332 -7.56 10.82 12.99
C TYR A 332 -6.65 11.64 12.08
N ARG A 333 -5.39 11.26 11.97
CA ARG A 333 -4.50 11.82 10.97
C ARG A 333 -3.78 10.70 10.25
N GLU A 334 -3.81 10.74 8.93
CA GLU A 334 -2.94 9.91 8.10
C GLU A 334 -1.48 10.35 8.38
N PRO A 335 -0.54 9.44 8.64
CA PRO A 335 0.83 9.81 8.97
C PRO A 335 1.48 10.65 7.88
N TRP A 336 1.29 10.27 6.60
CA TRP A 336 1.82 10.92 5.40
C TRP A 336 1.05 10.50 4.15
N THR A 337 0.57 11.47 3.38
CA THR A 337 -0.21 11.35 2.15
C THR A 337 0.52 12.01 0.99
N TRP A 338 0.33 11.51 -0.24
CA TRP A 338 0.84 12.15 -1.45
C TRP A 338 -0.12 13.21 -1.97
N SER A 339 0.42 14.35 -2.39
CA SER A 339 -0.33 15.52 -2.84
C SER A 339 -1.23 15.25 -4.04
N ASP A 340 -0.86 14.28 -4.88
CA ASP A 340 -1.58 13.89 -6.06
C ASP A 340 -2.71 12.87 -5.78
N GLY A 341 -2.84 12.40 -4.53
CA GLY A 341 -3.85 11.44 -4.09
C GLY A 341 -3.44 9.97 -4.21
N SER A 342 -2.18 9.69 -4.54
CA SER A 342 -1.69 8.32 -4.69
C SER A 342 -1.56 7.54 -3.37
N THR A 343 -1.61 6.21 -3.49
CA THR A 343 -1.70 5.29 -2.35
C THR A 343 -0.39 4.57 -2.01
N SER A 344 0.72 4.91 -2.66
CA SER A 344 2.00 4.22 -2.40
C SER A 344 2.43 4.34 -0.94
N SER A 345 2.86 3.21 -0.35
CA SER A 345 3.41 3.11 0.99
C SER A 345 4.93 3.26 1.04
N PHE A 346 5.61 3.46 -0.10
CA PHE A 346 7.06 3.62 -0.14
C PHE A 346 7.50 4.87 0.61
N ARG A 347 8.47 4.74 1.51
CA ARG A 347 9.01 5.84 2.29
C ARG A 347 10.52 5.73 2.39
N ASN A 348 11.26 6.76 1.98
CA ASN A 348 12.72 6.80 2.10
C ASN A 348 13.20 7.80 3.16
N TRP A 349 12.65 7.72 4.38
CA TRP A 349 13.03 8.60 5.48
C TRP A 349 14.51 8.49 5.84
N TYR A 350 15.10 9.62 6.25
CA TYR A 350 16.43 9.66 6.88
C TYR A 350 16.47 8.71 8.09
N PRO A 351 17.61 8.11 8.46
CA PRO A 351 17.68 7.08 9.51
C PRO A 351 17.11 7.47 10.88
N SER A 352 17.03 8.77 11.21
CA SER A 352 16.36 9.27 12.42
C SER A 352 14.83 9.36 12.31
N GLY A 353 14.25 9.12 11.13
CA GLY A 353 12.82 9.18 10.83
C GLY A 353 12.28 10.59 10.57
N SER A 354 10.96 10.68 10.38
CA SER A 354 10.19 11.92 10.55
C SER A 354 9.86 12.08 12.03
N ASP A 355 10.67 12.81 12.77
CA ASP A 355 10.50 12.95 14.23
C ASP A 355 9.40 13.96 14.61
N ASN A 356 8.93 14.73 13.62
CA ASN A 356 8.01 15.84 13.79
C ASN A 356 8.37 16.68 15.02
N TYR A 357 9.65 17.01 15.12
CA TYR A 357 10.20 17.84 16.18
C TYR A 357 9.38 19.12 16.37
N GLY A 358 8.73 19.24 17.53
CA GLY A 358 7.91 20.40 17.88
C GLY A 358 6.50 20.43 17.27
N GLY A 359 6.03 19.34 16.67
CA GLY A 359 4.61 19.18 16.34
C GLY A 359 4.17 19.77 15.00
N ASN A 360 5.02 20.50 14.26
CA ASN A 360 4.62 21.37 13.15
C ASN A 360 5.34 21.08 11.80
N GLN A 361 6.06 19.97 11.71
CA GLN A 361 6.73 19.53 10.49
C GLN A 361 5.78 18.60 9.71
N HIS A 362 5.06 19.19 8.76
CA HIS A 362 3.97 18.52 8.05
C HIS A 362 4.23 18.30 6.55
N CYS A 363 5.42 18.66 6.07
CA CYS A 363 5.76 18.58 4.65
C CYS A 363 7.12 17.91 4.49
N ALA A 364 7.28 17.06 3.48
CA ALA A 364 8.53 16.33 3.27
C ALA A 364 9.42 17.02 2.24
N ALA A 365 10.73 16.97 2.49
CA ALA A 365 11.76 17.38 1.55
C ALA A 365 12.82 16.28 1.37
N GLU A 366 13.30 16.13 0.14
CA GLU A 366 14.38 15.19 -0.20
C GLU A 366 15.75 15.87 -0.03
N ASP A 367 16.67 15.25 0.69
CA ASP A 367 18.03 15.75 0.93
C ASP A 367 19.07 15.24 -0.09
N SER A 368 20.33 15.65 0.09
CA SER A 368 21.44 15.27 -0.78
C SER A 368 21.85 13.80 -0.67
N ASP A 369 21.52 13.15 0.45
CA ASP A 369 21.83 11.75 0.75
C ASP A 369 20.69 10.83 0.28
N HIS A 370 19.78 11.37 -0.53
CA HIS A 370 18.61 10.70 -1.09
C HIS A 370 17.49 10.42 -0.08
N ALA A 371 17.65 10.87 1.15
CA ALA A 371 16.75 10.60 2.24
C ALA A 371 15.72 11.72 2.40
N TRP A 372 14.59 11.38 3.02
CA TRP A 372 13.49 12.31 3.26
C TRP A 372 13.52 12.80 4.70
N SER A 373 13.15 14.06 4.88
CA SER A 373 12.98 14.67 6.19
C SER A 373 11.70 15.49 6.20
N ASP A 374 11.07 15.54 7.36
CA ASP A 374 9.91 16.38 7.61
C ASP A 374 10.31 17.80 7.99
N GLU A 375 9.52 18.74 7.53
CA GLU A 375 9.85 20.15 7.52
C GLU A 375 8.58 20.98 7.73
N ILE A 376 8.78 22.20 8.23
CA ILE A 376 7.70 23.16 8.42
C ILE A 376 7.22 23.65 7.05
N CYS A 377 5.95 23.41 6.73
CA CYS A 377 5.37 23.68 5.40
C CYS A 377 5.45 25.15 4.94
N SER A 378 5.51 26.10 5.89
CA SER A 378 5.65 27.52 5.60
C SER A 378 7.08 27.94 5.23
N GLY A 379 8.06 27.07 5.46
CA GLY A 379 9.44 27.29 5.03
C GLY A 379 9.54 27.43 3.52
N LYS A 380 10.40 28.31 3.04
CA LYS A 380 10.62 28.48 1.59
C LYS A 380 11.78 27.61 1.13
N LYS A 381 11.52 26.71 0.18
CA LYS A 381 12.53 25.84 -0.45
C LYS A 381 12.28 25.74 -1.94
N VAL A 382 13.31 25.33 -2.67
CA VAL A 382 13.17 24.82 -4.05
C VAL A 382 12.28 23.58 -4.07
N PHE A 383 11.85 23.11 -5.24
CA PHE A 383 10.88 22.01 -5.29
C PHE A 383 11.01 21.17 -6.57
N ILE A 384 10.56 19.91 -6.52
CA ILE A 384 10.50 19.01 -7.66
C ILE A 384 9.03 18.79 -8.02
N CYS A 385 8.68 18.99 -9.29
CA CYS A 385 7.39 18.56 -9.83
C CYS A 385 7.58 17.24 -10.59
N HIS A 386 6.52 16.43 -10.69
CA HIS A 386 6.49 15.38 -11.70
C HIS A 386 5.59 15.78 -12.87
N GLN A 387 5.92 15.29 -14.04
CA GLN A 387 5.13 15.48 -15.25
C GLN A 387 3.99 14.45 -15.31
N GLY A 388 2.91 14.82 -16.00
CA GLY A 388 1.90 13.87 -16.42
C GLY A 388 2.33 13.20 -17.71
N ASP A 389 1.72 12.05 -18.02
CA ASP A 389 1.93 11.39 -19.30
C ASP A 389 1.59 12.37 -20.44
N PRO A 390 2.38 12.39 -21.53
CA PRO A 390 2.10 13.22 -22.70
C PRO A 390 0.70 13.05 -23.29
#